data_AF-A0ABD2QL47-F1
#
_entry.id   AF-A0ABD2QL47-F1
#
_cell.length_a   1.000
_cell.length_b   1.000
_cell.length_c   1.000
_cell.angle_alpha   90.00
_cell.angle_beta   90.00
_cell.angle_gamma   90.00
#
_symmetry.space_group_name_H-M   'P 1'
#
loop_
_entity.id
_entity.type
_entity.pdbx_description
1 polymer ?
#
loop_
_entity_poly.entity_id
_entity_poly.type
_entity_poly.pdbx_seq_one_letter_code
_entity_poly.pdbx_strand_id
1 'polypeptide(L)'
;MVESKQGQVICAPRQLSRVESIANCKQGLVSREKVDVSDGVVTYKLVFQVIKNCECMRFERTKKYVEKCPPPRTSQTCDLVTGELVTSTMKYYLEAGACKEVFDEKRKKITCPVFDKMVAKQPCDPESGMQKLLFRKATYQNCRCLIEDYEKTRRCQCPPKRQISTTCDSLANELVTKFIDYQLLPNGECNAIEKQERKKPACVNEPLDRSAMKLRCDEETGVGSILMPVRELSNCHCFIKYKVIKRKKCLCPLSRVSMRCDTINNIFLRTKHIFTLDQKTFSCIYSKENNHQIIRKLNPFSNNVDV
;
A
#
# COMPACT_ATOMS: atom_id res chain seq x y z
N MET A 1 -55.57 -159.28 31.32
CA MET A 1 -56.38 -158.94 30.13
C MET A 1 -55.73 -157.71 29.53
N VAL A 2 -54.86 -157.82 28.50
CA VAL A 2 -55.21 -157.93 27.06
C VAL A 2 -56.05 -156.69 26.70
N GLU A 3 -55.67 -155.66 25.92
CA GLU A 3 -54.91 -155.49 24.67
C GLU A 3 -54.54 -153.97 24.54
N SER A 4 -53.41 -153.53 23.96
CA SER A 4 -53.18 -153.19 22.52
C SER A 4 -54.10 -152.04 22.01
N LYS A 5 -53.70 -150.90 21.41
CA LYS A 5 -52.72 -150.53 20.35
C LYS A 5 -52.61 -148.97 20.24
N GLN A 6 -51.43 -148.38 20.05
CA GLN A 6 -50.81 -147.78 18.82
C GLN A 6 -51.22 -146.35 18.37
N GLY A 7 -50.19 -145.58 17.97
CA GLY A 7 -50.22 -144.49 16.96
C GLY A 7 -49.91 -143.08 17.51
N GLN A 8 -48.66 -142.62 17.59
CA GLN A 8 -47.82 -141.95 16.55
C GLN A 8 -48.47 -140.72 15.90
N VAL A 9 -47.86 -139.52 16.05
CA VAL A 9 -47.40 -138.61 14.98
C VAL A 9 -46.55 -137.49 15.61
N ILE A 10 -45.34 -137.33 15.09
CA ILE A 10 -44.36 -136.27 15.38
C ILE A 10 -44.55 -135.17 14.32
N CYS A 11 -44.68 -133.91 14.74
CA CYS A 11 -44.60 -132.74 13.85
C CYS A 11 -43.52 -131.78 14.37
N ALA A 12 -42.55 -131.47 13.50
CA ALA A 12 -41.40 -130.61 13.75
C ALA A 12 -41.75 -129.10 13.68
N PRO A 13 -40.98 -128.22 14.35
CA PRO A 13 -41.27 -126.79 14.41
C PRO A 13 -40.84 -126.05 13.14
N ARG A 14 -41.76 -125.22 12.62
CA ARG A 14 -41.54 -124.34 11.45
C ARG A 14 -40.90 -123.03 11.92
N GLN A 15 -39.63 -122.81 11.58
CA GLN A 15 -38.95 -121.54 11.80
C GLN A 15 -39.56 -120.44 10.92
N LEU A 16 -40.14 -119.42 11.56
CA LEU A 16 -40.53 -118.16 10.92
C LEU A 16 -39.32 -117.23 10.93
N SER A 17 -38.59 -117.18 9.82
CA SER A 17 -37.61 -116.13 9.54
C SER A 17 -38.35 -114.80 9.39
N ARG A 18 -38.29 -113.96 10.43
CA ARG A 18 -38.76 -112.59 10.43
C ARG A 18 -37.87 -111.79 9.47
N VAL A 19 -38.32 -111.64 8.22
CA VAL A 19 -37.73 -110.71 7.27
C VAL A 19 -38.05 -109.31 7.78
N GLU A 20 -37.12 -108.71 8.51
CA GLU A 20 -37.13 -107.27 8.75
C GLU A 20 -36.87 -106.60 7.41
N SER A 21 -37.94 -106.23 6.71
CA SER A 21 -37.88 -105.33 5.58
C SER A 21 -37.39 -103.99 6.11
N ILE A 22 -36.07 -103.77 6.02
CA ILE A 22 -35.46 -102.47 6.27
C ILE A 22 -36.04 -101.54 5.22
N ALA A 23 -37.06 -100.76 5.61
CA ALA A 23 -37.60 -99.72 4.76
C ALA A 23 -36.44 -98.77 4.44
N ASN A 24 -36.03 -98.73 3.16
CA ASN A 24 -34.97 -97.85 2.65
C ASN A 24 -35.43 -96.38 2.62
N CYS A 25 -35.87 -95.85 3.76
CA CYS A 25 -36.32 -94.49 3.94
C CYS A 25 -35.13 -93.64 4.40
N LYS A 26 -34.73 -92.66 3.58
CA LYS A 26 -33.63 -91.75 3.92
C LYS A 26 -34.17 -90.67 4.85
N GLN A 27 -34.03 -90.85 6.17
CA GLN A 27 -34.47 -89.84 7.13
C GLN A 27 -33.74 -88.50 6.89
N GLY A 28 -34.50 -87.41 6.74
CA GLY A 28 -33.97 -86.06 6.55
C GLY A 28 -34.28 -85.47 5.18
N LEU A 29 -33.44 -84.54 4.71
CA LEU A 29 -33.59 -83.87 3.41
C LEU A 29 -33.16 -84.81 2.28
N VAL A 30 -34.07 -85.10 1.35
CA VAL A 30 -33.86 -86.08 0.27
C VAL A 30 -33.72 -85.42 -1.11
N SER A 31 -34.40 -84.29 -1.34
CA SER A 31 -34.25 -83.51 -2.58
C SER A 31 -34.32 -82.01 -2.31
N ARG A 32 -33.59 -81.22 -3.12
CA ARG A 32 -33.64 -79.76 -3.17
C ARG A 32 -33.75 -79.35 -4.64
N GLU A 33 -34.91 -78.86 -5.03
CA GLU A 33 -35.20 -78.46 -6.42
C GLU A 33 -35.43 -76.94 -6.49
N LYS A 34 -34.82 -76.28 -7.48
CA LYS A 34 -35.03 -74.86 -7.77
C LYS A 34 -36.32 -74.74 -8.59
N VAL A 35 -37.36 -74.11 -8.02
CA VAL A 35 -38.71 -74.09 -8.62
C VAL A 35 -38.98 -72.79 -9.37
N ASP A 36 -38.56 -71.67 -8.80
CA ASP A 36 -38.84 -70.35 -9.36
C ASP A 36 -37.71 -69.37 -9.09
N VAL A 37 -37.51 -68.42 -10.00
CA VAL A 37 -36.56 -67.31 -9.91
C VAL A 37 -37.27 -66.03 -10.30
N SER A 38 -37.61 -65.23 -9.31
CA SER A 38 -38.28 -63.95 -9.51
C SER A 38 -37.50 -62.87 -8.77
N ASP A 39 -37.08 -61.82 -9.47
CA ASP A 39 -36.39 -60.64 -8.92
C ASP A 39 -35.20 -60.95 -7.99
N GLY A 40 -34.38 -61.94 -8.35
CA GLY A 40 -33.20 -62.34 -7.55
C GLY A 40 -33.54 -63.14 -6.28
N VAL A 41 -34.80 -63.52 -6.10
CA VAL A 41 -35.24 -64.47 -5.08
C VAL A 41 -35.46 -65.83 -5.74
N VAL A 42 -34.77 -66.84 -5.23
CA VAL A 42 -34.87 -68.23 -5.66
C VAL A 42 -35.71 -69.02 -4.66
N THR A 43 -36.76 -69.65 -5.14
CA THR A 43 -37.58 -70.56 -4.33
C THR A 43 -37.07 -71.98 -4.50
N TYR A 44 -36.62 -72.61 -3.41
CA TYR A 44 -36.27 -74.03 -3.37
C TYR A 44 -37.40 -74.84 -2.76
N LYS A 45 -37.77 -75.94 -3.43
CA LYS A 45 -38.61 -77.00 -2.89
C LYS A 45 -37.71 -78.02 -2.21
N LEU A 46 -37.86 -78.12 -0.89
CA LEU A 46 -37.13 -79.04 -0.03
C LEU A 46 -38.04 -80.24 0.26
N VAL A 47 -37.62 -81.43 -0.16
CA VAL A 47 -38.35 -82.68 0.06
C VAL A 47 -37.68 -83.44 1.19
N PHE A 48 -38.41 -83.69 2.27
CA PHE A 48 -37.96 -84.45 3.43
C PHE A 48 -38.67 -85.80 3.48
N GLN A 49 -37.99 -86.81 4.00
CA GLN A 49 -38.60 -88.09 4.36
C GLN A 49 -38.42 -88.34 5.86
N VAL A 50 -39.49 -88.81 6.50
CA VAL A 50 -39.49 -89.16 7.94
C VAL A 50 -40.23 -90.48 8.10
N ILE A 51 -39.65 -91.38 8.90
CA ILE A 51 -40.31 -92.62 9.30
C ILE A 51 -41.22 -92.30 10.49
N LYS A 52 -42.51 -92.47 10.31
CA LYS A 52 -43.48 -92.36 11.41
C LYS A 52 -44.44 -93.54 11.28
N ASN A 53 -44.67 -94.25 12.37
CA ASN A 53 -45.51 -95.46 12.39
C ASN A 53 -45.07 -96.54 11.38
N CYS A 54 -43.76 -96.77 11.23
CA CYS A 54 -43.20 -97.74 10.27
C CYS A 54 -43.47 -97.42 8.79
N GLU A 55 -44.05 -96.25 8.46
CA GLU A 55 -44.28 -95.78 7.10
C GLU A 55 -43.34 -94.62 6.77
N CYS A 56 -42.82 -94.62 5.54
CA CYS A 56 -41.98 -93.55 5.04
C CYS A 56 -42.86 -92.42 4.49
N MET A 57 -43.02 -91.34 5.26
CA MET A 57 -43.80 -90.18 4.83
C MET A 57 -42.90 -89.13 4.17
N ARG A 58 -43.42 -88.54 3.08
CA ARG A 58 -42.76 -87.47 2.33
C ARG A 58 -43.40 -86.13 2.67
N PHE A 59 -42.58 -85.16 3.06
CA PHE A 59 -42.98 -83.79 3.35
C PHE A 59 -42.29 -82.81 2.42
N GLU A 60 -43.02 -81.83 1.93
CA GLU A 60 -42.46 -80.80 1.06
C GLU A 60 -42.54 -79.44 1.75
N ARG A 61 -41.44 -78.70 1.74
CA ARG A 61 -41.40 -77.32 2.24
C ARG A 61 -40.75 -76.44 1.19
N THR A 62 -41.40 -75.34 0.86
CA THR A 62 -40.78 -74.31 0.03
C THR A 62 -40.04 -73.33 0.92
N LYS A 63 -38.81 -72.99 0.54
CA LYS A 63 -38.04 -71.95 1.21
C LYS A 63 -37.46 -71.01 0.17
N LYS A 64 -37.67 -69.71 0.38
CA LYS A 64 -37.15 -68.65 -0.47
C LYS A 64 -35.75 -68.26 0.01
N TYR A 65 -34.85 -68.02 -0.93
CA TYR A 65 -33.47 -67.59 -0.70
C TYR A 65 -33.17 -66.43 -1.64
N VAL A 66 -32.49 -65.41 -1.15
CA VAL A 66 -31.95 -64.35 -2.02
C VAL A 66 -30.69 -64.87 -2.70
N GLU A 67 -30.58 -64.75 -4.02
CA GLU A 67 -29.42 -65.22 -4.80
C GLU A 67 -28.35 -64.14 -4.91
N LYS A 68 -28.76 -62.87 -4.97
CA LYS A 68 -27.85 -61.71 -5.04
C LYS A 68 -28.39 -60.59 -4.17
N CYS A 69 -27.49 -60.02 -3.37
CA CYS A 69 -27.84 -58.85 -2.58
C CYS A 69 -27.80 -57.57 -3.44
N PRO A 70 -28.54 -56.53 -3.02
CA PRO A 70 -28.47 -55.23 -3.68
C PRO A 70 -27.04 -54.68 -3.73
N PRO A 71 -26.72 -53.84 -4.73
CA PRO A 71 -25.43 -53.17 -4.78
C PRO A 71 -25.26 -52.24 -3.56
N PRO A 72 -24.01 -52.02 -3.12
CA PRO A 72 -23.75 -51.13 -2.00
C PRO A 72 -24.18 -49.70 -2.32
N ARG A 73 -24.72 -49.01 -1.33
CA ARG A 73 -25.13 -47.60 -1.43
C ARG A 73 -24.14 -46.74 -0.66
N THR A 74 -23.72 -45.63 -1.25
CA THR A 74 -22.80 -44.68 -0.59
C THR A 74 -23.46 -43.32 -0.48
N SER A 75 -23.36 -42.70 0.69
CA SER A 75 -23.74 -41.32 0.93
C SER A 75 -22.55 -40.55 1.48
N GLN A 76 -22.55 -39.24 1.26
CA GLN A 76 -21.54 -38.33 1.80
C GLN A 76 -22.24 -37.21 2.56
N THR A 77 -21.81 -37.00 3.78
CA THR A 77 -22.30 -35.92 4.65
C THR A 77 -21.12 -35.16 5.22
N CYS A 78 -21.33 -33.86 5.46
CA CYS A 78 -20.33 -33.04 6.12
C CYS A 78 -20.63 -33.01 7.62
N ASP A 79 -19.70 -33.47 8.43
CA ASP A 79 -19.74 -33.26 9.87
C ASP A 79 -19.22 -31.84 10.15
N LEU A 80 -20.13 -30.90 10.39
CA LEU A 80 -19.80 -29.49 10.60
C LEU A 80 -19.06 -29.25 11.93
N VAL A 81 -19.15 -30.17 12.89
CA VAL A 81 -18.50 -30.05 14.20
C VAL A 81 -17.03 -30.44 14.08
N THR A 82 -16.75 -31.56 13.41
CA THR A 82 -15.36 -32.05 13.23
C THR A 82 -14.67 -31.48 11.99
N GLY A 83 -15.45 -30.97 11.03
CA GLY A 83 -14.96 -30.51 9.73
C GLY A 83 -14.52 -31.65 8.80
N GLU A 84 -15.11 -32.83 8.98
CA GLU A 84 -14.76 -34.04 8.24
C GLU A 84 -15.84 -34.40 7.22
N LEU A 85 -15.39 -34.87 6.05
CA LEU A 85 -16.28 -35.52 5.09
C LEU A 85 -16.50 -36.96 5.56
N VAL A 86 -17.72 -37.27 5.96
CA VAL A 86 -18.15 -38.60 6.37
C VAL A 86 -18.72 -39.31 5.15
N THR A 87 -18.07 -40.39 4.73
CA THR A 87 -18.56 -41.28 3.67
C THR A 87 -19.13 -42.52 4.32
N SER A 88 -20.44 -42.70 4.23
CA SER A 88 -21.14 -43.86 4.76
C SER A 88 -21.44 -44.81 3.61
N THR A 89 -20.92 -46.03 3.67
CA THR A 89 -21.15 -47.08 2.68
C THR A 89 -21.95 -48.21 3.33
N MET A 90 -23.18 -48.40 2.87
CA MET A 90 -24.04 -49.51 3.25
C MET A 90 -23.78 -50.68 2.28
N LYS A 91 -23.25 -51.78 2.81
CA LYS A 91 -22.96 -53.01 2.06
C LYS A 91 -23.93 -54.10 2.47
N TYR A 92 -24.15 -55.04 1.56
CA TYR A 92 -25.01 -56.19 1.78
C TYR A 92 -24.22 -57.47 1.56
N TYR A 93 -24.28 -58.39 2.53
CA TYR A 93 -23.67 -59.71 2.43
C TYR A 93 -24.73 -60.79 2.57
N LEU A 94 -24.62 -61.84 1.75
CA LEU A 94 -25.56 -62.95 1.80
C LEU A 94 -25.19 -63.89 2.95
N GLU A 95 -26.06 -64.00 3.94
CA GLU A 95 -25.88 -64.90 5.08
C GLU A 95 -27.16 -65.72 5.30
N ALA A 96 -27.05 -67.05 5.29
CA ALA A 96 -28.15 -67.99 5.47
C ALA A 96 -29.36 -67.78 4.53
N GLY A 97 -29.14 -67.23 3.33
CA GLY A 97 -30.19 -66.99 2.34
C GLY A 97 -30.89 -65.63 2.47
N ALA A 98 -30.44 -64.76 3.37
CA ALA A 98 -30.91 -63.39 3.53
C ALA A 98 -29.74 -62.41 3.38
N CYS A 99 -30.03 -61.19 2.92
CA CYS A 99 -29.02 -60.13 2.86
C CYS A 99 -28.95 -59.43 4.20
N LYS A 100 -27.77 -59.43 4.83
CA LYS A 100 -27.49 -58.64 6.02
C LYS A 100 -26.82 -57.32 5.64
N GLU A 101 -27.29 -56.25 6.26
CA GLU A 101 -26.74 -54.91 6.11
C GLU A 101 -25.52 -54.71 7.00
N VAL A 102 -24.48 -54.12 6.42
CA VAL A 102 -23.26 -53.71 7.13
C VAL A 102 -22.96 -52.26 6.78
N PHE A 103 -22.82 -51.44 7.81
CA PHE A 103 -22.47 -50.03 7.68
C PHE A 103 -20.95 -49.85 7.87
N ASP A 104 -20.31 -49.24 6.89
CA ASP A 104 -18.90 -48.86 6.91
C ASP A 104 -18.83 -47.33 6.82
N GLU A 105 -18.20 -46.69 7.81
CA GLU A 105 -18.05 -45.24 7.86
C GLU A 105 -16.58 -44.87 7.73
N LYS A 106 -16.28 -44.00 6.76
CA LYS A 106 -14.94 -43.44 6.57
C LYS A 106 -14.97 -41.95 6.74
N ARG A 107 -14.14 -41.46 7.65
CA ARG A 107 -13.97 -40.03 7.92
C ARG A 107 -12.71 -39.53 7.23
N LYS A 108 -12.84 -38.41 6.52
CA LYS A 108 -11.70 -37.74 5.88
C LYS A 108 -11.69 -36.28 6.27
N LYS A 109 -10.62 -35.86 6.94
CA LYS A 109 -10.37 -34.44 7.21
C LYS A 109 -10.07 -33.72 5.90
N ILE A 110 -10.80 -32.65 5.64
CA ILE A 110 -10.56 -31.79 4.48
C ILE A 110 -9.52 -30.75 4.87
N THR A 111 -8.46 -30.68 4.08
CA THR A 111 -7.40 -29.67 4.25
C THR A 111 -7.43 -28.75 3.05
N CYS A 112 -7.66 -27.47 3.29
CA CYS A 112 -7.62 -26.47 2.23
C CYS A 112 -6.19 -26.00 1.99
N PRO A 113 -5.83 -25.69 0.73
CA PRO A 113 -4.52 -25.18 0.41
C PRO A 113 -4.31 -23.83 1.11
N VAL A 114 -3.25 -23.70 1.90
CA VAL A 114 -2.94 -22.45 2.58
C VAL A 114 -2.15 -21.55 1.64
N PHE A 115 -2.82 -20.53 1.10
CA PHE A 115 -2.15 -19.49 0.34
C PHE A 115 -2.84 -18.14 0.57
N ASP A 116 -2.03 -17.08 0.53
CA ASP A 116 -2.49 -15.69 0.49
C ASP A 116 -1.70 -15.00 -0.61
N LYS A 117 -2.29 -14.91 -1.81
CA LYS A 117 -1.61 -14.43 -3.00
C LYS A 117 -2.25 -13.14 -3.48
N MET A 118 -1.42 -12.14 -3.77
CA MET A 118 -1.86 -10.94 -4.45
C MET A 118 -2.20 -11.30 -5.91
N VAL A 119 -3.43 -11.02 -6.32
CA VAL A 119 -3.94 -11.29 -7.68
C VAL A 119 -3.82 -10.05 -8.54
N ALA A 120 -4.14 -8.88 -7.98
CA ALA A 120 -4.14 -7.63 -8.71
C ALA A 120 -3.74 -6.46 -7.81
N LYS A 121 -3.19 -5.43 -8.45
CA LYS A 121 -2.81 -4.16 -7.84
C LYS A 121 -3.48 -3.04 -8.63
N GLN A 122 -4.35 -2.28 -7.99
CA GLN A 122 -4.95 -1.11 -8.63
C GLN A 122 -3.94 0.05 -8.67
N PRO A 123 -4.13 1.05 -9.56
CA PRO A 123 -3.35 2.29 -9.53
C PRO A 123 -3.42 2.98 -8.15
N CYS A 124 -2.43 3.81 -7.86
CA CYS A 124 -2.45 4.66 -6.67
C CYS A 124 -3.46 5.78 -6.89
N ASP A 125 -4.37 5.96 -5.94
CA ASP A 125 -5.29 7.10 -5.95
C ASP A 125 -4.52 8.38 -5.59
N PRO A 126 -4.47 9.39 -6.48
CA PRO A 126 -3.71 10.62 -6.27
C PRO A 126 -4.28 11.51 -5.16
N GLU A 127 -5.57 11.41 -4.83
CA GLU A 127 -6.20 12.26 -3.82
C GLU A 127 -5.98 11.70 -2.41
N SER A 128 -6.24 10.41 -2.22
CA SER A 128 -6.06 9.76 -0.92
C SER A 128 -4.63 9.29 -0.65
N GLY A 129 -3.81 9.13 -1.69
CA GLY A 129 -2.48 8.51 -1.61
C GLY A 129 -2.54 7.02 -1.25
N MET A 130 -3.70 6.38 -1.41
CA MET A 130 -3.95 4.98 -1.07
C MET A 130 -4.07 4.10 -2.32
N GLN A 131 -3.76 2.82 -2.16
CA GLN A 131 -3.83 1.81 -3.21
C GLN A 131 -4.56 0.59 -2.70
N LYS A 132 -5.52 0.12 -3.48
CA LYS A 132 -6.22 -1.14 -3.24
C LYS A 132 -5.44 -2.31 -3.85
N LEU A 133 -5.35 -3.37 -3.06
CA LEU A 133 -4.70 -4.62 -3.41
C LEU A 133 -5.72 -5.75 -3.29
N LEU A 134 -5.86 -6.54 -4.35
CA LEU A 134 -6.76 -7.68 -4.36
C LEU A 134 -5.96 -8.94 -4.02
N PHE A 135 -6.35 -9.61 -2.94
CA PHE A 135 -5.75 -10.85 -2.48
C PHE A 135 -6.73 -12.00 -2.64
N ARG A 136 -6.19 -13.20 -2.81
CA ARG A 136 -6.96 -14.44 -2.90
C ARG A 136 -6.48 -15.41 -1.86
N LYS A 137 -7.41 -15.97 -1.09
CA LYS A 137 -7.18 -17.00 -0.08
C LYS A 137 -8.14 -18.16 -0.28
N ALA A 138 -7.76 -19.33 0.21
CA ALA A 138 -8.70 -20.44 0.34
C ALA A 138 -9.17 -20.54 1.80
N THR A 139 -10.48 -20.61 1.99
CA THR A 139 -11.12 -20.79 3.29
C THR A 139 -11.88 -22.11 3.30
N TYR A 140 -11.93 -22.75 4.47
CA TYR A 140 -12.72 -23.95 4.67
C TYR A 140 -14.14 -23.56 5.05
N GLN A 141 -15.14 -23.99 4.28
CA GLN A 141 -16.55 -23.80 4.59
C GLN A 141 -17.37 -25.02 4.13
N ASN A 142 -18.17 -25.59 5.03
CA ASN A 142 -19.11 -26.70 4.73
C ASN A 142 -18.47 -27.89 4.01
N CYS A 143 -17.35 -28.41 4.52
CA CYS A 143 -16.60 -29.52 3.89
C CYS A 143 -16.15 -29.24 2.45
N ARG A 144 -15.93 -27.96 2.13
CA ARG A 144 -15.39 -27.53 0.84
C ARG A 144 -14.37 -26.43 1.07
N CYS A 145 -13.43 -26.33 0.14
CA CYS A 145 -12.50 -25.22 0.09
C CYS A 145 -13.07 -24.19 -0.87
N LEU A 146 -13.45 -23.03 -0.32
CA LEU A 146 -13.88 -21.90 -1.10
C LEU A 146 -12.69 -20.99 -1.35
N ILE A 147 -12.63 -20.44 -2.56
CA ILE A 147 -11.63 -19.45 -2.93
C ILE A 147 -12.32 -18.10 -2.84
N GLU A 148 -11.80 -17.24 -1.98
CA GLU A 148 -12.35 -15.93 -1.70
C GLU A 148 -11.32 -14.86 -2.06
N ASP A 149 -11.78 -13.87 -2.81
CA ASP A 149 -11.04 -12.65 -3.07
C ASP A 149 -11.40 -11.61 -2.00
N TYR A 150 -10.40 -10.90 -1.50
CA TYR A 150 -10.59 -9.87 -0.49
C TYR A 150 -9.64 -8.69 -0.72
N GLU A 151 -10.07 -7.50 -0.31
CA GLU A 151 -9.30 -6.27 -0.51
C GLU A 151 -8.47 -5.91 0.73
N LYS A 152 -7.23 -5.48 0.49
CA LYS A 152 -6.39 -4.78 1.46
C LYS A 152 -6.05 -3.42 0.88
N THR A 153 -5.99 -2.40 1.73
CA THR A 153 -5.52 -1.06 1.34
C THR A 153 -4.13 -0.82 1.91
N ARG A 154 -3.30 -0.09 1.17
CA ARG A 154 -2.02 0.42 1.67
C ARG A 154 -1.77 1.82 1.16
N ARG A 155 -0.90 2.56 1.82
CA ARG A 155 -0.42 3.83 1.29
C ARG A 155 0.56 3.59 0.14
N CYS A 156 0.45 4.41 -0.91
CA CYS A 156 1.32 4.38 -2.08
C CYS A 156 2.02 5.72 -2.34
N GLN A 157 1.58 6.80 -1.67
CA GLN A 157 2.23 8.10 -1.69
C GLN A 157 2.26 8.68 -0.27
N CYS A 158 3.36 9.33 0.08
CA CYS A 158 3.43 10.06 1.34
C CYS A 158 2.93 11.51 1.19
N PRO A 159 2.54 12.16 2.29
CA PRO A 159 2.16 13.56 2.27
C PRO A 159 3.26 14.43 1.64
N PRO A 160 2.90 15.56 1.02
CA PRO A 160 3.89 16.48 0.46
C PRO A 160 4.80 17.04 1.56
N LYS A 161 6.03 17.42 1.17
CA LYS A 161 7.00 18.04 2.07
C LYS A 161 6.37 19.26 2.76
N ARG A 162 6.59 19.38 4.06
CA ARG A 162 6.04 20.48 4.88
C ARG A 162 7.17 21.34 5.43
N GLN A 163 7.08 22.64 5.21
CA GLN A 163 7.98 23.61 5.84
C GLN A 163 7.63 23.77 7.32
N ILE A 164 8.64 23.65 8.19
CA ILE A 164 8.49 23.81 9.64
C ILE A 164 8.78 25.25 10.02
N SER A 165 9.94 25.74 9.60
CA SER A 165 10.47 27.04 10.00
C SER A 165 11.50 27.53 8.99
N THR A 166 11.57 28.84 8.81
CA THR A 166 12.69 29.51 8.16
C THR A 166 13.34 30.45 9.15
N THR A 167 14.65 30.32 9.32
CA THR A 167 15.45 31.12 10.25
C THR A 167 16.66 31.70 9.52
N CYS A 168 17.18 32.83 9.99
CA CYS A 168 18.40 33.40 9.45
C CYS A 168 19.61 32.93 10.24
N ASP A 169 20.59 32.34 9.56
CA ASP A 169 21.95 32.17 10.08
C ASP A 169 22.71 33.48 9.87
N SER A 170 22.82 34.29 10.92
CA SER A 170 23.41 35.64 10.86
C SER A 170 24.90 35.63 10.54
N LEU A 171 25.62 34.56 10.92
CA LEU A 171 27.05 34.41 10.65
C LEU A 171 27.30 34.14 9.16
N ALA A 172 26.51 33.25 8.57
CA ALA A 172 26.62 32.91 7.14
C ALA A 172 25.84 33.86 6.23
N ASN A 173 24.93 34.66 6.77
CA ASN A 173 23.90 35.41 6.02
C ASN A 173 23.08 34.50 5.11
N GLU A 174 22.64 33.35 5.62
CA GLU A 174 21.86 32.36 4.87
C GLU A 174 20.51 32.09 5.52
N LEU A 175 19.48 31.95 4.70
CA LEU A 175 18.18 31.46 5.15
C LEU A 175 18.25 29.94 5.27
N VAL A 176 18.08 29.48 6.50
CA VAL A 176 17.98 28.08 6.87
C VAL A 176 16.50 27.72 6.93
N THR A 177 16.02 26.95 5.97
CA THR A 177 14.65 26.41 5.99
C THR A 177 14.67 24.94 6.37
N LYS A 178 13.93 24.61 7.43
CA LYS A 178 13.72 23.24 7.89
C LYS A 178 12.41 22.70 7.33
N PHE A 179 12.46 21.49 6.78
CA PHE A 179 11.32 20.79 6.21
C PHE A 179 11.19 19.39 6.83
N ILE A 180 9.96 18.90 6.94
CA ILE A 180 9.68 17.48 7.11
C ILE A 180 9.39 16.91 5.73
N ASP A 181 10.24 15.99 5.30
CA ASP A 181 10.03 15.15 4.14
C ASP A 181 9.53 13.77 4.58
N TYR A 182 8.85 13.03 3.70
CA TYR A 182 8.29 11.73 4.04
C TYR A 182 8.76 10.66 3.05
N GLN A 183 9.34 9.59 3.58
CA GLN A 183 9.77 8.44 2.80
C GLN A 183 8.79 7.28 2.98
N LEU A 184 8.31 6.71 1.87
CA LEU A 184 7.42 5.55 1.89
C LEU A 184 8.21 4.26 2.19
N LEU A 185 7.82 3.56 3.24
CA LEU A 185 8.39 2.27 3.64
C LEU A 185 7.67 1.10 2.93
N PRO A 186 8.30 -0.09 2.83
CA PRO A 186 7.71 -1.25 2.16
C PRO A 186 6.37 -1.74 2.75
N ASN A 187 6.15 -1.52 4.04
CA ASN A 187 4.90 -1.83 4.74
C ASN A 187 3.76 -0.84 4.42
N GLY A 188 4.03 0.22 3.66
CA GLY A 188 3.07 1.26 3.35
C GLY A 188 2.98 2.36 4.41
N GLU A 189 3.93 2.46 5.33
CA GLU A 189 4.01 3.58 6.28
C GLU A 189 4.90 4.71 5.74
N CYS A 190 4.72 5.92 6.25
CA CYS A 190 5.54 7.08 5.87
C CYS A 190 6.44 7.47 7.03
N ASN A 191 7.75 7.35 6.82
CA ASN A 191 8.74 7.79 7.79
C ASN A 191 9.05 9.28 7.59
N ALA A 192 8.96 10.07 8.67
CA ALA A 192 9.25 11.50 8.64
C ALA A 192 10.76 11.73 8.77
N ILE A 193 11.32 12.54 7.87
CA ILE A 193 12.74 12.88 7.82
C ILE A 193 12.87 14.40 7.86
N GLU A 194 13.52 14.91 8.90
CA GLU A 194 13.87 16.34 8.94
C GLU A 194 15.02 16.62 7.97
N LYS A 195 14.78 17.56 7.06
CA LYS A 195 15.78 18.06 6.11
C LYS A 195 15.95 19.57 6.29
N GLN A 196 17.13 20.04 5.93
CA GLN A 196 17.46 21.46 5.99
C GLN A 196 18.00 21.90 4.63
N GLU A 197 17.46 23.01 4.12
CA GLU A 197 18.01 23.69 2.94
C GLU A 197 18.57 25.06 3.36
N ARG A 198 19.74 25.39 2.84
CA ARG A 198 20.40 26.69 3.04
C ARG A 198 20.36 27.46 1.74
N LYS A 199 19.87 28.69 1.78
CA LYS A 199 19.81 29.58 0.62
C LYS A 199 20.33 30.95 0.99
N LYS A 200 21.32 31.45 0.25
CA LYS A 200 21.76 32.84 0.38
C LYS A 200 20.69 33.76 -0.23
N PRO A 201 20.06 34.65 0.56
CA PRO A 201 19.12 35.62 0.02
C PRO A 201 19.86 36.55 -0.95
N ALA A 202 19.26 36.79 -2.11
CA ALA A 202 19.74 37.79 -3.04
C ALA A 202 18.96 39.09 -2.78
N CYS A 203 19.68 40.21 -2.67
CA CYS A 203 19.03 41.50 -2.68
C CYS A 203 18.46 41.76 -4.07
N VAL A 204 17.22 42.27 -4.12
CA VAL A 204 16.56 42.58 -5.40
C VAL A 204 17.42 43.60 -6.16
N ASN A 205 17.72 43.26 -7.43
CA ASN A 205 18.50 44.08 -8.35
C ASN A 205 17.71 45.25 -8.95
N GLU A 206 16.65 45.70 -8.27
CA GLU A 206 15.93 46.89 -8.69
C GLU A 206 16.92 48.07 -8.75
N PRO A 207 16.91 48.83 -9.85
CA PRO A 207 17.81 49.96 -10.00
C PRO A 207 17.58 50.91 -8.83
N LEU A 208 18.58 51.05 -7.96
CA LEU A 208 18.59 52.12 -6.99
C LEU A 208 18.63 53.42 -7.77
N ASP A 209 17.75 54.36 -7.41
CA ASP A 209 17.69 55.65 -8.06
C ASP A 209 19.05 56.32 -7.97
N ARG A 210 19.70 56.52 -9.13
CA ARG A 210 21.00 57.19 -9.22
C ARG A 210 20.91 58.65 -8.78
N SER A 211 19.71 59.23 -8.73
CA SER A 211 19.47 60.55 -8.17
C SER A 211 19.71 60.60 -6.65
N ALA A 212 19.68 59.46 -5.96
CA ALA A 212 19.93 59.36 -4.51
C ALA A 212 21.43 59.34 -4.13
N MET A 213 22.33 59.70 -5.05
CA MET A 213 23.74 59.90 -4.74
C MET A 213 23.89 61.03 -3.72
N LYS A 214 24.67 60.78 -2.67
CA LYS A 214 24.98 61.77 -1.64
C LYS A 214 26.40 62.27 -1.80
N LEU A 215 26.60 63.53 -1.46
CA LEU A 215 27.89 64.20 -1.55
C LEU A 215 28.30 64.60 -0.15
N ARG A 216 29.54 64.31 0.21
CA ARG A 216 30.13 64.73 1.47
C ARG A 216 31.46 65.41 1.17
N CYS A 217 31.56 66.69 1.51
CA CYS A 217 32.81 67.45 1.44
C CYS A 217 33.39 67.51 2.84
N ASP A 218 34.67 67.18 2.96
CA ASP A 218 35.46 67.39 4.16
C ASP A 218 36.08 68.79 4.06
N GLU A 219 35.70 69.70 4.95
CA GLU A 219 36.07 71.11 4.87
C GLU A 219 37.54 71.35 5.23
N GLU A 220 38.11 70.53 6.11
CA GLU A 220 39.51 70.67 6.56
C GLU A 220 40.48 70.23 5.46
N THR A 221 40.20 69.10 4.81
CA THR A 221 41.06 68.55 3.76
C THR A 221 40.72 69.09 2.37
N GLY A 222 39.52 69.63 2.21
CA GLY A 222 38.95 70.04 0.93
C GLY A 222 38.66 68.90 -0.04
N VAL A 223 38.58 67.66 0.46
CA VAL A 223 38.32 66.46 -0.33
C VAL A 223 36.86 66.01 -0.16
N GLY A 224 36.13 65.93 -1.27
CA GLY A 224 34.78 65.43 -1.34
C GLY A 224 34.71 63.96 -1.79
N SER A 225 33.71 63.25 -1.29
CA SER A 225 33.39 61.88 -1.65
C SER A 225 31.98 61.80 -2.26
N ILE A 226 31.85 61.12 -3.41
CA ILE A 226 30.55 60.72 -3.96
C ILE A 226 30.17 59.38 -3.32
N LEU A 227 29.03 59.37 -2.65
CA LEU A 227 28.45 58.22 -2.00
C LEU A 227 27.32 57.64 -2.86
N MET A 228 27.49 56.40 -3.30
CA MET A 228 26.47 55.67 -4.04
C MET A 228 25.74 54.70 -3.10
N PRO A 229 24.40 54.71 -3.06
CA PRO A 229 23.66 53.70 -2.33
C PRO A 229 23.88 52.33 -2.99
N VAL A 230 24.18 51.33 -2.17
CA VAL A 230 24.29 49.93 -2.56
C VAL A 230 23.50 49.09 -1.56
N ARG A 231 22.80 48.07 -2.06
CA ARG A 231 22.17 47.08 -1.17
C ARG A 231 23.22 46.10 -0.71
N GLU A 232 23.37 45.98 0.60
CA GLU A 232 24.20 44.94 1.23
C GLU A 232 23.32 44.01 2.02
N LEU A 233 23.64 42.72 1.95
CA LEU A 233 22.98 41.71 2.75
C LEU A 233 23.64 41.65 4.13
N SER A 234 22.84 41.76 5.18
CA SER A 234 23.26 41.61 6.58
C SER A 234 22.14 40.97 7.37
N ASN A 235 22.42 39.93 8.17
CA ASN A 235 21.42 39.17 8.92
C ASN A 235 20.21 38.74 8.06
N CYS A 236 20.48 38.26 6.84
CA CYS A 236 19.47 37.88 5.85
C CYS A 236 18.49 38.98 5.42
N HIS A 237 18.74 40.23 5.82
CA HIS A 237 18.00 41.40 5.40
C HIS A 237 18.87 42.27 4.50
N CYS A 238 18.24 42.90 3.52
CA CYS A 238 18.91 43.83 2.63
C CYS A 238 18.81 45.24 3.20
N PHE A 239 19.96 45.85 3.45
CA PHE A 239 20.06 47.23 3.92
C PHE A 239 20.74 48.08 2.86
N ILE A 240 20.36 49.36 2.80
CA ILE A 240 21.03 50.34 1.94
C ILE A 240 22.24 50.87 2.72
N LYS A 241 23.44 50.67 2.19
CA LYS A 241 24.66 51.33 2.65
C LYS A 241 25.21 52.25 1.56
N TYR A 242 25.95 53.26 1.97
CA TYR A 242 26.58 54.20 1.05
C TYR A 242 28.06 53.83 0.87
N LYS A 243 28.48 53.54 -0.36
CA LYS A 243 29.89 53.32 -0.70
C LYS A 243 30.48 54.53 -1.39
N VAL A 244 31.72 54.85 -1.04
CA VAL A 244 32.50 55.88 -1.74
C VAL A 244 32.90 55.33 -3.09
N ILE A 245 32.36 55.91 -4.17
CA ILE A 245 32.72 55.52 -5.54
C ILE A 245 33.82 56.40 -6.13
N LYS A 246 33.95 57.63 -5.62
CA LYS A 246 34.94 58.60 -6.12
C LYS A 246 35.29 59.62 -5.06
N ARG A 247 36.55 60.01 -5.00
CA ARG A 247 37.05 61.15 -4.23
C ARG A 247 37.58 62.23 -5.16
N LYS A 248 37.29 63.49 -4.89
CA LYS A 248 37.71 64.67 -5.67
C LYS A 248 37.91 65.87 -4.75
N LYS A 249 38.59 66.93 -5.21
CA LYS A 249 38.57 68.21 -4.48
C LYS A 249 37.16 68.80 -4.53
N CYS A 250 36.66 69.26 -3.40
CA CYS A 250 35.33 69.87 -3.27
C CYS A 250 35.39 71.36 -2.93
N LEU A 251 36.55 71.88 -2.55
CA LEU A 251 36.77 73.31 -2.40
C LEU A 251 37.05 73.93 -3.77
N CYS A 252 36.21 74.87 -4.15
CA CYS A 252 36.46 75.68 -5.32
C CYS A 252 37.46 76.79 -5.02
N PRO A 253 38.20 77.27 -6.05
CA PRO A 253 39.06 78.43 -5.89
C PRO A 253 38.27 79.61 -5.30
N LEU A 254 38.90 80.35 -4.40
CA LEU A 254 38.33 81.59 -3.88
C LEU A 254 37.97 82.54 -5.02
N SER A 255 36.88 83.29 -4.86
CA SER A 255 36.46 84.28 -5.84
C SER A 255 37.56 85.33 -6.05
N ARG A 256 37.83 85.69 -7.30
CA ARG A 256 38.85 86.69 -7.65
C ARG A 256 38.19 87.87 -8.34
N VAL A 257 38.73 89.06 -8.11
CA VAL A 257 38.29 90.28 -8.81
C VAL A 257 39.36 90.67 -9.80
N SER A 258 38.98 90.84 -11.06
CA SER A 258 39.84 91.43 -12.08
C SER A 258 39.29 92.78 -12.49
N MET A 259 40.16 93.75 -12.70
CA MET A 259 39.81 95.04 -13.26
C MET A 259 40.30 95.14 -14.70
N ARG A 260 39.46 95.63 -15.59
CA ARG A 260 39.85 96.00 -16.96
C ARG A 260 39.35 97.40 -17.27
N CYS A 261 40.16 98.20 -17.97
CA CYS A 261 39.73 99.52 -18.43
C CYS A 261 38.89 99.35 -19.71
N ASP A 262 37.69 99.91 -19.74
CA ASP A 262 36.92 100.08 -20.96
C ASP A 262 37.32 101.42 -21.59
N THR A 263 38.16 101.35 -22.61
CA THR A 263 38.73 102.53 -23.29
C THR A 263 37.68 103.33 -24.04
N ILE A 264 36.53 102.74 -24.38
CA ILE A 264 35.46 103.42 -25.11
C ILE A 264 34.69 104.33 -24.14
N ASN A 265 34.36 103.81 -22.96
CA ASN A 265 33.54 104.51 -21.98
C ASN A 265 34.35 105.21 -20.89
N ASN A 266 35.67 105.05 -20.86
CA ASN A 266 36.58 105.53 -19.80
C ASN A 266 36.17 105.08 -18.39
N ILE A 267 35.66 103.85 -18.25
CA ILE A 267 35.20 103.27 -16.98
C ILE A 267 36.04 102.02 -16.66
N PHE A 268 36.39 101.83 -15.39
CA PHE A 268 36.94 100.56 -14.93
C PHE A 268 35.83 99.52 -14.75
N LEU A 269 35.89 98.45 -15.53
CA LEU A 269 35.01 97.31 -15.39
C LEU A 269 35.57 96.35 -14.35
N ARG A 270 34.84 96.21 -13.25
CA ARG A 270 35.12 95.24 -12.21
C ARG A 270 34.39 93.94 -12.53
N THR A 271 35.14 92.91 -12.91
CA THR A 271 34.58 91.56 -13.12
C THR A 271 34.91 90.70 -11.91
N LYS A 272 33.86 90.19 -11.24
CA LYS A 272 34.00 89.22 -10.15
C LYS A 272 33.88 87.81 -10.74
N HIS A 273 34.92 87.02 -10.55
CA HIS A 273 35.01 85.61 -10.97
C HIS A 273 34.56 84.76 -9.79
N ILE A 274 33.45 84.03 -9.95
CA ILE A 274 32.87 83.17 -8.92
C ILE A 274 32.99 81.73 -9.38
N PHE A 275 33.38 80.84 -8.46
CA PHE A 275 33.46 79.41 -8.69
C PHE A 275 32.50 78.72 -7.73
N THR A 276 31.46 78.09 -8.25
CA THR A 276 30.49 77.31 -7.46
C THR A 276 30.71 75.83 -7.71
N LEU A 277 30.67 75.02 -6.65
CA LEU A 277 30.82 73.58 -6.81
C LEU A 277 29.56 72.99 -7.42
N ASP A 278 29.69 72.35 -8.58
CA ASP A 278 28.68 71.45 -9.09
C ASP A 278 28.63 70.20 -8.22
N GLN A 279 27.55 70.11 -7.45
CA GLN A 279 27.27 68.97 -6.60
C GLN A 279 27.23 67.66 -7.41
N LYS A 280 26.75 67.65 -8.66
CA LYS A 280 26.64 66.40 -9.43
C LYS A 280 27.98 65.89 -9.94
N THR A 281 28.91 66.78 -10.32
CA THR A 281 30.16 66.37 -10.99
C THR A 281 31.43 66.56 -10.16
N PHE A 282 31.34 67.22 -9.00
CA PHE A 282 32.50 67.72 -8.24
C PHE A 282 33.43 68.55 -9.13
N SER A 283 32.84 69.47 -9.88
CA SER A 283 33.56 70.40 -10.75
C SER A 283 33.17 71.81 -10.39
N CYS A 284 34.14 72.72 -10.34
CA CYS A 284 33.84 74.12 -10.09
C CYS A 284 33.31 74.76 -11.36
N ILE A 285 32.03 75.11 -11.34
CA ILE A 285 31.40 75.89 -12.40
C ILE A 285 31.84 77.33 -12.23
N TYR A 286 32.35 77.89 -13.32
CA TYR A 286 32.78 79.26 -13.38
C TYR A 286 31.64 80.17 -13.83
N SER A 287 31.42 81.27 -13.11
CA SER A 287 30.50 82.33 -13.49
C SER A 287 31.16 83.71 -13.34
N LYS A 288 30.70 84.67 -14.16
CA LYS A 288 31.15 86.06 -14.11
C LYS A 288 29.99 86.95 -13.72
N GLU A 289 30.20 87.78 -12.71
CA GLU A 289 29.34 88.93 -12.42
C GLU A 289 30.05 90.19 -12.89
N ASN A 290 29.43 90.89 -13.85
CA ASN A 290 29.88 92.20 -14.28
C ASN A 290 29.16 93.25 -13.45
N ASN A 291 29.88 93.90 -12.54
CA ASN A 291 29.36 95.07 -11.85
C ASN A 291 29.98 96.32 -12.47
N HIS A 292 29.13 97.14 -13.10
CA HIS A 292 29.47 98.49 -13.53
C HIS A 292 29.49 99.41 -12.31
N GLN A 293 30.55 99.32 -11.50
CA GLN A 293 30.82 100.39 -10.54
C GLN A 293 31.44 101.56 -11.30
N ILE A 294 30.64 102.60 -11.53
CA ILE A 294 31.13 103.89 -12.02
C ILE A 294 31.95 104.50 -10.88
N ILE A 295 33.24 104.16 -10.81
CA ILE A 295 34.18 104.90 -9.97
C ILE A 295 34.45 106.20 -10.72
N ARG A 296 33.61 107.22 -10.49
CA ARG A 296 33.89 108.58 -10.96
C ARG A 296 35.22 108.98 -10.35
N LYS A 297 36.20 109.36 -11.18
CA LYS A 297 37.42 110.02 -10.72
C LYS A 297 36.99 111.20 -9.86
N LEU A 298 37.24 111.13 -8.55
CA LEU A 298 37.33 112.34 -7.74
C LEU A 298 38.52 113.11 -8.30
N ASN A 299 38.25 114.24 -8.95
CA ASN A 299 39.27 115.18 -9.43
C ASN A 299 40.21 115.54 -8.28
N PRO A 300 41.53 115.27 -8.37
CA PRO A 300 42.48 115.69 -7.34
C PRO A 300 43.18 117.02 -7.66
N PHE A 301 42.64 117.86 -8.56
CA PHE A 301 43.27 119.14 -8.89
C PHE A 301 42.26 120.30 -8.87
N SER A 302 41.94 120.76 -7.65
CA SER A 302 41.60 122.15 -7.39
C SER A 302 42.77 122.79 -6.64
N ASN A 303 43.80 123.22 -7.36
CA ASN A 303 44.76 124.19 -6.84
C ASN A 303 44.54 125.50 -7.57
N ASN A 304 43.73 126.35 -6.95
CA ASN A 304 43.88 127.80 -6.97
C ASN A 304 45.24 128.12 -6.35
N VAL A 305 46.09 128.87 -7.04
CA VAL A 305 46.93 129.90 -6.40
C VAL A 305 47.08 131.05 -7.40
N ASP A 306 46.57 132.20 -6.96
CA ASP A 306 46.72 133.54 -7.52
C ASP A 306 48.16 134.09 -7.38
N VAL A 307 48.42 135.12 -8.19
CA VAL A 307 49.55 136.08 -8.25
C VAL A 307 50.71 135.70 -9.16
#